data_AF-A0A224XFU8-F1
#
_entry.id   AF-A0A224XFU8-F1
#
_cell.length_a   1.000
_cell.length_b   1.000
_cell.length_c   1.000
_cell.angle_alpha   90.00
_cell.angle_beta   90.00
_cell.angle_gamma   90.00
#
_symmetry.space_group_name_H-M   'P 1'
#
loop_
_entity.id
_entity.type
_entity.pdbx_description
1 polymer ?
#
loop_
_entity_poly.entity_id
_entity_poly.type
_entity_poly.pdbx_seq_one_letter_code
_entity_poly.pdbx_strand_id
1 'polypeptide(L)'
;MTLPRRIVFASNNSAKTVDVAKFFKLYGIELVNYRELMPEQAFPPETTDDQALNARIKAQFIHDFLPTEYVLADDSGMFLRAFPERFGLTTAREFKALGLATVVAENQYVQDLYGADDDRSAYLAAIFVLITPDQDILTVEGHGGVAISPENRGQFGKGLDTIFLTETGKTIAELTTAEQLNYHHRGRATKRLLAKLQGQDIIWQANGHDLTQEVGIIYGVLNVSPESFYNGEHVGGVAISLAQAVQQLADGADVIEVGGQTTRPGFVPLTPEAEIERIVPVIQGIKKAHPYAVVAVDTYKYEVMVAAIEAGADIINDVNGFTDDPRKLSLMATTTAGLLTMFNPRDHELSADIAVDMMAWFTENLASLEAAGIQRERIALDPGVGYSKNSDVYQDLAMMRAVGDLKSFNRPIMTAVSNKGWAKFLFELPKDERADLSLVAATEMYRLGAKVLRVHDVKSARQMTSFVELLKNAR
;
A
#
# COMPACT_ATOMS: atom_id res chain seq x y z
N MET A 1 -12.15 7.35 -17.40
CA MET A 1 -12.55 8.73 -17.76
C MET A 1 -11.35 9.67 -17.69
N THR A 2 -11.37 10.80 -18.39
CA THR A 2 -10.35 11.84 -18.24
C THR A 2 -10.59 12.65 -16.96
N LEU A 3 -9.55 12.86 -16.16
CA LEU A 3 -9.63 13.69 -14.95
C LEU A 3 -10.00 15.15 -15.29
N PRO A 4 -10.72 15.87 -14.39
CA PRO A 4 -11.04 17.28 -14.59
C PRO A 4 -9.77 18.13 -14.53
N ARG A 5 -9.75 19.25 -15.26
CA ARG A 5 -8.63 20.22 -15.21
C ARG A 5 -8.63 21.05 -13.93
N ARG A 6 -9.83 21.32 -13.41
CA ARG A 6 -10.05 22.15 -12.23
C ARG A 6 -11.04 21.48 -11.30
N ILE A 7 -10.77 21.58 -10.01
CA ILE A 7 -11.70 21.23 -8.93
C ILE A 7 -11.83 22.45 -8.02
N VAL A 8 -13.05 22.78 -7.61
CA VAL A 8 -13.35 23.86 -6.69
C VAL A 8 -13.35 23.32 -5.26
N PHE A 9 -12.59 23.93 -4.37
CA PHE A 9 -12.48 23.51 -2.98
C PHE A 9 -13.37 24.33 -2.06
N ALA A 10 -14.30 23.64 -1.39
CA ALA A 10 -15.31 24.20 -0.50
C ALA A 10 -14.76 24.39 0.93
N SER A 11 -13.94 25.42 1.13
CA SER A 11 -13.42 25.78 2.46
C SER A 11 -13.16 27.28 2.62
N ASN A 12 -13.51 27.84 3.78
CA ASN A 12 -13.13 29.21 4.16
C ASN A 12 -11.65 29.32 4.57
N ASN A 13 -11.00 28.20 4.88
CA ASN A 13 -9.61 28.17 5.28
C ASN A 13 -8.69 28.06 4.04
N SER A 14 -8.20 29.21 3.55
CA SER A 14 -7.31 29.26 2.39
C SER A 14 -5.98 28.54 2.61
N ALA A 15 -5.46 28.47 3.84
CA ALA A 15 -4.26 27.70 4.14
C ALA A 15 -4.49 26.19 3.95
N LYS A 16 -5.70 25.70 4.29
CA LYS A 16 -6.13 24.32 4.03
C LYS A 16 -6.17 24.03 2.53
N THR A 17 -6.66 24.97 1.72
CA THR A 17 -6.67 24.83 0.25
C THR A 17 -5.26 24.66 -0.30
N VAL A 18 -4.30 25.49 0.12
CA VAL A 18 -2.90 25.39 -0.34
C VAL A 18 -2.30 24.02 0.00
N ASP A 19 -2.58 23.52 1.21
CA ASP A 19 -2.06 22.23 1.65
C ASP A 19 -2.63 21.04 0.87
N VAL A 20 -3.92 21.07 0.51
CA VAL A 20 -4.53 20.02 -0.33
C VAL A 20 -4.11 20.18 -1.80
N ALA A 21 -4.05 21.41 -2.31
CA ALA A 21 -3.76 21.72 -3.72
C ALA A 21 -2.37 21.22 -4.15
N LYS A 22 -1.40 21.16 -3.24
CA LYS A 22 -0.04 20.66 -3.53
C LYS A 22 -0.05 19.23 -4.09
N PHE A 23 -1.00 18.38 -3.65
CA PHE A 23 -1.13 17.00 -4.13
C PHE A 23 -1.83 16.94 -5.49
N PHE A 24 -2.93 17.68 -5.70
CA PHE A 24 -3.62 17.75 -6.99
C PHE A 24 -2.73 18.31 -8.10
N LYS A 25 -1.85 19.25 -7.77
CA LYS A 25 -0.88 19.83 -8.70
C LYS A 25 0.08 18.79 -9.30
N LEU A 26 0.41 17.73 -8.55
CA LEU A 26 1.26 16.63 -9.06
C LEU A 26 0.59 15.88 -10.22
N TYR A 27 -0.74 15.98 -10.34
CA TYR A 27 -1.56 15.37 -11.39
C TYR A 27 -1.99 16.36 -12.48
N GLY A 28 -1.45 17.58 -12.46
CA GLY A 28 -1.86 18.64 -13.39
C GLY A 28 -3.30 19.13 -13.18
N ILE A 29 -3.87 18.93 -11.99
CA ILE A 29 -5.21 19.38 -11.62
C ILE A 29 -5.08 20.65 -10.77
N GLU A 30 -5.76 21.70 -11.20
CA GLU A 30 -5.85 22.94 -10.44
C GLU A 30 -6.95 22.82 -9.37
N LEU A 31 -6.56 22.85 -8.10
CA LEU A 31 -7.51 22.95 -6.99
C LEU A 31 -7.62 24.41 -6.56
N VAL A 32 -8.72 25.07 -6.92
CA VAL A 32 -8.97 26.49 -6.62
C VAL A 32 -9.85 26.64 -5.40
N ASN A 33 -9.63 27.67 -4.58
CA ASN A 33 -10.59 27.96 -3.52
C ASN A 33 -11.88 28.53 -4.14
N TYR A 34 -13.06 28.13 -3.65
CA TYR A 34 -14.33 28.66 -4.17
C TYR A 34 -14.41 30.20 -4.10
N ARG A 35 -13.69 30.82 -3.15
CA ARG A 35 -13.62 32.27 -2.95
C ARG A 35 -12.94 33.03 -4.09
N GLU A 36 -12.25 32.31 -4.98
CA GLU A 36 -11.70 32.88 -6.22
C GLU A 36 -12.79 33.06 -7.29
N LEU A 37 -13.91 32.34 -7.16
CA LEU A 37 -15.01 32.35 -8.13
C LEU A 37 -16.23 33.13 -7.63
N MET A 38 -16.42 33.22 -6.32
CA MET A 38 -17.54 33.94 -5.71
C MET A 38 -17.18 34.50 -4.32
N PRO A 39 -17.94 35.48 -3.78
CA PRO A 39 -17.69 35.99 -2.42
C PRO A 39 -17.78 34.91 -1.34
N GLU A 40 -17.13 35.16 -0.20
CA GLU A 40 -17.17 34.27 0.96
C GLU A 40 -18.60 33.96 1.40
N GLN A 41 -18.88 32.69 1.64
CA GLN A 41 -20.16 32.18 2.10
C GLN A 41 -20.08 31.73 3.57
N ALA A 42 -21.20 31.90 4.27
CA ALA A 42 -21.39 31.35 5.61
C ALA A 42 -21.88 29.90 5.47
N PHE A 43 -20.98 28.94 5.71
CA PHE A 43 -21.33 27.52 5.66
C PHE A 43 -22.38 27.16 6.71
N PRO A 44 -23.23 26.15 6.43
CA PRO A 44 -24.11 25.57 7.43
C PRO A 44 -23.32 25.10 8.66
N PRO A 45 -23.88 25.19 9.88
CA PRO A 45 -23.21 24.71 11.07
C PRO A 45 -22.94 23.20 10.98
N GLU A 46 -21.76 22.77 11.42
CA GLU A 46 -21.45 21.35 11.60
C GLU A 46 -22.21 20.85 12.84
N THR A 47 -23.26 20.05 12.64
CA THR A 47 -24.14 19.56 13.71
C THR A 47 -23.91 18.10 14.08
N THR A 48 -22.92 17.45 13.44
CA THR A 48 -22.66 16.01 13.59
C THR A 48 -21.18 15.73 13.78
N ASP A 49 -20.88 14.67 14.53
CA ASP A 49 -19.54 14.10 14.65
C ASP A 49 -19.25 13.09 13.50
N ASP A 50 -19.79 13.36 12.31
CA ASP A 50 -19.61 12.55 11.10
C ASP A 50 -18.84 13.36 10.05
N GLN A 51 -17.57 12.98 9.80
CA GLN A 51 -16.69 13.63 8.84
C GLN A 51 -17.24 13.62 7.41
N ALA A 52 -17.83 12.49 7.00
CA ALA A 52 -18.32 12.33 5.65
C ALA A 52 -19.54 13.22 5.44
N LEU A 53 -20.42 13.30 6.44
CA LEU A 53 -21.56 14.21 6.39
C LEU A 53 -21.14 15.68 6.41
N ASN A 54 -20.21 16.06 7.29
CA ASN A 54 -19.69 17.43 7.35
C ASN A 54 -19.04 17.86 6.03
N ALA A 55 -18.17 17.01 5.46
CA ALA A 55 -17.59 17.25 4.15
C ALA A 55 -18.66 17.34 3.05
N ARG A 56 -19.63 16.42 3.05
CA ARG A 56 -20.73 16.44 2.07
C ARG A 56 -21.56 17.71 2.13
N ILE A 57 -21.92 18.18 3.32
CA ILE A 57 -22.68 19.43 3.51
C ILE A 57 -21.90 20.61 2.92
N LYS A 58 -20.59 20.70 3.20
CA LYS A 58 -19.74 21.75 2.62
C LYS A 58 -19.66 21.67 1.10
N ALA A 59 -19.46 20.47 0.55
CA ALA A 59 -19.38 20.27 -0.89
C ALA A 59 -20.71 20.62 -1.57
N GLN A 60 -21.84 20.12 -1.05
CA GLN A 60 -23.18 20.39 -1.60
C GLN A 60 -23.50 21.87 -1.55
N PHE A 61 -23.23 22.54 -0.43
CA PHE A 61 -23.52 23.94 -0.26
C PHE A 61 -22.83 24.81 -1.32
N ILE A 62 -21.57 24.53 -1.63
CA ILE A 62 -20.83 25.25 -2.69
C ILE A 62 -21.27 24.81 -4.09
N HIS A 63 -21.57 23.52 -4.28
CA HIS A 63 -22.08 22.99 -5.54
C HIS A 63 -23.43 23.63 -5.94
N ASP A 64 -24.30 23.95 -4.99
CA ASP A 64 -25.58 24.61 -5.26
C ASP A 64 -25.40 26.01 -5.89
N PHE A 65 -24.27 26.69 -5.61
CA PHE A 65 -23.91 27.96 -6.26
C PHE A 65 -23.15 27.76 -7.58
N LEU A 66 -22.43 26.64 -7.72
CA LEU A 66 -21.54 26.34 -8.85
C LEU A 66 -21.86 24.95 -9.45
N PRO A 67 -23.07 24.72 -10.00
CA PRO A 67 -23.57 23.38 -10.33
C PRO A 67 -22.88 22.73 -11.53
N THR A 68 -22.06 23.47 -12.28
CA THR A 68 -21.28 22.95 -13.41
C THR A 68 -19.85 22.59 -13.03
N GLU A 69 -19.46 22.79 -11.77
CA GLU A 69 -18.11 22.55 -11.28
C GLU A 69 -18.00 21.21 -10.55
N TYR A 70 -16.80 20.63 -10.59
CA TYR A 70 -16.42 19.58 -9.65
C TYR A 70 -16.14 20.25 -8.30
N VAL A 71 -16.94 19.97 -7.27
CA VAL A 71 -16.80 20.61 -5.96
C VAL A 71 -16.34 19.61 -4.91
N LEU A 72 -15.15 19.84 -4.35
CA LEU A 72 -14.51 19.03 -3.33
C LEU A 72 -14.59 19.72 -1.97
N ALA A 73 -14.97 18.99 -0.95
CA ALA A 73 -14.76 19.38 0.44
C ALA A 73 -13.95 18.31 1.17
N ASP A 74 -13.29 18.72 2.25
CA ASP A 74 -12.63 17.79 3.16
C ASP A 74 -13.03 18.02 4.63
N ASP A 75 -12.92 16.94 5.39
CA ASP A 75 -12.91 16.98 6.85
C ASP A 75 -11.79 16.09 7.37
N SER A 76 -11.01 16.57 8.34
CA SER A 76 -9.78 15.90 8.81
C SER A 76 -9.75 15.79 10.32
N GLY A 77 -9.19 14.69 10.82
CA GLY A 77 -9.08 14.42 12.24
C GLY A 77 -7.77 13.74 12.60
N MET A 78 -7.43 13.79 13.89
CA MET A 78 -6.27 13.12 14.47
C MET A 78 -6.74 12.05 15.45
N PHE A 79 -6.30 10.82 15.27
CA PHE A 79 -6.77 9.68 16.06
C PHE A 79 -5.59 9.06 16.79
N LEU A 80 -5.68 8.99 18.12
CA LEU A 80 -4.65 8.44 18.99
C LEU A 80 -5.20 7.17 19.64
N ARG A 81 -4.57 6.01 19.38
CA ARG A 81 -5.10 4.71 19.85
C ARG A 81 -5.12 4.58 21.37
N ALA A 82 -4.10 5.12 22.04
CA ALA A 82 -4.03 5.14 23.50
C ALA A 82 -5.03 6.12 24.14
N PHE A 83 -5.55 7.08 23.38
CA PHE A 83 -6.46 8.14 23.86
C PHE A 83 -7.66 8.29 22.91
N PRO A 84 -8.47 7.22 22.73
CA PRO A 84 -9.55 7.19 21.74
C PRO A 84 -10.66 8.22 22.02
N GLU A 85 -10.80 8.67 23.26
CA GLU A 85 -11.72 9.73 23.69
C GLU A 85 -11.24 11.15 23.37
N ARG A 86 -9.99 11.29 22.91
CA ARG A 86 -9.36 12.59 22.65
C ARG A 86 -9.21 12.84 21.17
N PHE A 87 -9.32 14.11 20.80
CA PHE A 87 -9.13 14.60 19.44
C PHE A 87 -10.20 14.06 18.47
N GLY A 88 -9.82 13.25 17.49
CA GLY A 88 -10.66 12.96 16.33
C GLY A 88 -11.07 14.26 15.64
N LEU A 89 -12.37 14.51 15.55
CA LEU A 89 -12.94 15.65 14.82
C LEU A 89 -12.82 16.96 15.60
N THR A 90 -12.59 16.86 16.90
CA THR A 90 -12.47 18.02 17.79
C THR A 90 -11.03 18.50 17.95
N THR A 91 -10.07 17.95 17.20
CA THR A 91 -8.63 18.28 17.32
C THR A 91 -8.36 19.78 17.46
N ALA A 92 -8.84 20.59 16.50
CA ALA A 92 -8.63 22.04 16.52
C ALA A 92 -9.42 22.75 17.65
N ARG A 93 -10.59 22.21 18.03
CA ARG A 93 -11.42 22.75 19.13
C ARG A 93 -10.76 22.50 20.48
N GLU A 94 -10.15 21.33 20.66
CA GLU A 94 -9.41 20.95 21.85
C GLU A 94 -8.14 21.78 22.02
N PHE A 95 -7.30 21.93 20.98
CA PHE A 95 -6.12 22.79 21.06
C PHE A 95 -6.49 24.23 21.44
N LYS A 96 -7.58 24.75 20.86
CA LYS A 96 -8.11 26.08 21.22
C LYS A 96 -8.60 26.14 22.67
N ALA A 97 -9.32 25.12 23.15
CA ALA A 97 -9.80 25.06 24.53
C ALA A 97 -8.66 24.98 25.55
N LEU A 98 -7.55 24.33 25.17
CA LEU A 98 -6.31 24.25 25.95
C LEU A 98 -5.44 25.52 25.87
N GLY A 99 -5.80 26.50 25.03
CA GLY A 99 -5.05 27.74 24.87
C GLY A 99 -3.69 27.55 24.16
N LEU A 100 -3.51 26.46 23.41
CA LEU A 100 -2.28 26.21 22.66
C LEU A 100 -2.24 27.12 21.43
N ALA A 101 -1.33 28.10 21.44
CA ALA A 101 -1.29 29.16 20.43
C ALA A 101 -0.25 28.94 19.32
N THR A 102 0.57 27.89 19.40
CA THR A 102 1.64 27.62 18.43
C THR A 102 1.69 26.14 18.10
N VAL A 103 2.11 25.82 16.87
CA VAL A 103 2.36 24.44 16.42
C VAL A 103 3.31 23.70 17.37
N VAL A 104 4.33 24.37 17.89
CA VAL A 104 5.28 23.77 18.84
C VAL A 104 4.57 23.34 20.12
N ALA A 105 3.67 24.18 20.64
CA ALA A 105 2.90 23.86 21.84
C ALA A 105 1.87 22.76 21.60
N GLU A 106 1.21 22.75 20.43
CA GLU A 106 0.30 21.67 20.02
C GLU A 106 1.03 20.33 19.92
N ASN A 107 2.17 20.31 19.24
CA ASN A 107 2.96 19.09 19.05
C ASN A 107 3.53 18.57 20.37
N GLN A 108 4.10 19.46 21.18
CA GLN A 108 4.62 19.11 22.50
C GLN A 108 3.51 18.51 23.38
N TYR A 109 2.32 19.11 23.36
CA TYR A 109 1.18 18.60 24.11
C TYR A 109 0.81 17.17 23.70
N VAL A 110 0.73 16.88 22.40
CA VAL A 110 0.44 15.51 21.90
C VAL A 110 1.53 14.53 22.31
N GLN A 111 2.81 14.95 22.24
CA GLN A 111 3.95 14.11 22.63
C GLN A 111 3.95 13.80 24.14
N ASP A 112 3.61 14.78 24.97
CA ASP A 112 3.58 14.68 26.44
C ASP A 112 2.45 13.77 26.95
N LEU A 113 1.48 13.40 26.11
CA LEU A 113 0.46 12.41 26.48
C LEU A 113 1.05 11.02 26.67
N TYR A 114 2.12 10.70 25.93
CA TYR A 114 2.67 9.35 25.87
C TYR A 114 3.85 9.17 26.83
N GLY A 115 3.73 8.19 27.72
CA GLY A 115 4.82 7.63 28.50
C GLY A 115 5.83 6.83 27.65
N ALA A 116 6.78 6.19 28.33
CA ALA A 116 7.82 5.39 27.70
C ALA A 116 7.29 4.09 27.07
N ASP A 117 6.31 3.47 27.71
CA ASP A 117 5.77 2.15 27.33
C ASP A 117 4.38 2.24 26.68
N ASP A 118 3.87 3.44 26.43
CA ASP A 118 2.54 3.63 25.84
C ASP A 118 2.53 3.28 24.35
N ASP A 119 1.40 2.73 23.90
CA ASP A 119 1.14 2.48 22.48
C ASP A 119 1.01 3.81 21.72
N ARG A 120 2.07 4.19 21.02
CA ARG A 120 2.14 5.42 20.22
C ARG A 120 1.36 5.37 18.91
N SER A 121 0.58 4.31 18.66
CA SER A 121 -0.28 4.19 17.47
C SER A 121 -1.17 5.41 17.30
N ALA A 122 -1.06 6.04 16.14
CA ALA A 122 -1.82 7.22 15.80
C ALA A 122 -1.86 7.40 14.30
N TYR A 123 -2.96 7.95 13.79
CA TYR A 123 -3.06 8.34 12.39
C TYR A 123 -3.84 9.64 12.24
N LEU A 124 -3.56 10.34 11.15
CA LEU A 124 -4.39 11.41 10.63
C LEU A 124 -5.38 10.79 9.63
N ALA A 125 -6.62 11.24 9.63
CA ALA A 125 -7.60 10.89 8.62
C ALA A 125 -8.06 12.12 7.86
N ALA A 126 -8.24 12.01 6.55
CA ALA A 126 -8.97 12.98 5.73
C ALA A 126 -10.08 12.27 4.97
N ILE A 127 -11.31 12.72 5.14
CA ILE A 127 -12.43 12.35 4.28
C ILE A 127 -12.60 13.44 3.23
N PHE A 128 -12.59 13.03 1.97
CA PHE A 128 -12.89 13.86 0.82
C PHE A 128 -14.27 13.49 0.30
N VAL A 129 -15.09 14.51 0.05
CA VAL A 129 -16.36 14.37 -0.67
C VAL A 129 -16.32 15.27 -1.89
N LEU A 130 -16.39 14.66 -3.06
CA LEU A 130 -16.48 15.34 -4.34
C LEU A 130 -17.89 15.18 -4.89
N ILE A 131 -18.48 16.29 -5.35
CA ILE A 131 -19.72 16.29 -6.13
C ILE A 131 -19.36 16.66 -7.56
N THR A 132 -19.76 15.84 -8.52
CA THR A 132 -19.53 16.07 -9.96
C THR A 132 -20.63 16.98 -10.53
N PRO A 133 -20.42 17.58 -11.72
CA PRO A 133 -21.47 18.33 -12.42
C PRO A 133 -22.73 17.51 -12.71
N ASP A 134 -22.58 16.19 -12.81
CA ASP A 134 -23.68 15.22 -13.00
C ASP A 134 -24.35 14.81 -11.67
N GLN A 135 -23.94 15.43 -10.56
CA GLN A 135 -24.39 15.18 -9.18
C GLN A 135 -24.00 13.82 -8.60
N ASP A 136 -23.01 13.14 -9.20
CA ASP A 136 -22.42 11.96 -8.57
C ASP A 136 -21.63 12.37 -7.32
N ILE A 137 -21.76 11.60 -6.25
CA ILE A 137 -21.08 11.86 -4.99
C ILE A 137 -20.00 10.80 -4.77
N LEU A 138 -18.75 11.24 -4.76
CA LEU A 138 -17.60 10.41 -4.49
C LEU A 138 -17.04 10.74 -3.11
N THR A 139 -17.25 9.82 -2.16
CA THR A 139 -16.57 9.83 -0.87
C THR A 139 -15.34 8.92 -0.92
N VAL A 140 -14.20 9.42 -0.41
CA VAL A 140 -13.00 8.63 -0.15
C VAL A 140 -12.36 9.07 1.17
N GLU A 141 -11.61 8.18 1.79
CA GLU A 141 -10.87 8.44 3.02
C GLU A 141 -9.38 8.15 2.81
N GLY A 142 -8.50 8.97 3.36
CA GLY A 142 -7.08 8.67 3.41
C GLY A 142 -6.58 8.72 4.84
N HIS A 143 -5.81 7.70 5.24
CA HIS A 143 -5.06 7.68 6.50
C HIS A 143 -3.60 8.00 6.26
N GLY A 144 -2.99 8.76 7.15
CA GLY A 144 -1.58 9.09 7.06
C GLY A 144 -0.93 9.11 8.42
N GLY A 145 0.33 8.67 8.44
CA GLY A 145 1.03 8.37 9.67
C GLY A 145 0.49 7.13 10.37
N VAL A 146 1.31 6.57 11.24
CA VAL A 146 1.06 5.32 11.95
C VAL A 146 1.39 5.41 13.44
N ALA A 147 2.25 6.35 13.84
CA ALA A 147 2.57 6.60 15.24
C ALA A 147 3.02 8.04 15.50
N ILE A 148 3.05 8.43 16.78
CA ILE A 148 3.63 9.70 17.24
C ILE A 148 5.13 9.56 17.52
N SER A 149 5.92 10.37 16.83
CA SER A 149 7.35 10.58 17.05
C SER A 149 7.60 11.29 18.38
N PRO A 150 8.60 10.87 19.18
CA PRO A 150 8.97 11.56 20.41
C PRO A 150 9.58 12.95 20.15
N GLU A 151 10.03 13.20 18.92
CA GLU A 151 10.67 14.46 18.51
C GLU A 151 10.00 15.04 17.27
N ASN A 152 10.07 16.37 17.14
CA ASN A 152 9.65 17.08 15.94
C ASN A 152 10.77 16.94 14.89
N ARG A 153 10.48 16.35 13.73
CA ARG A 153 11.46 16.15 12.65
C ARG A 153 10.89 16.58 11.30
N GLY A 154 11.77 16.96 10.38
CA GLY A 154 11.43 17.27 8.99
C GLY A 154 11.28 18.76 8.65
N GLN A 155 11.25 19.06 7.35
CA GLN A 155 11.25 20.43 6.81
C GLN A 155 10.25 20.64 5.64
N PHE A 156 9.72 19.55 5.09
CA PHE A 156 8.82 19.56 3.92
C PHE A 156 7.33 19.57 4.30
N GLY A 157 7.01 19.41 5.59
CA GLY A 157 5.66 19.48 6.16
C GLY A 157 5.58 20.52 7.27
N LYS A 158 4.38 20.74 7.81
CA LYS A 158 4.13 21.70 8.91
C LYS A 158 3.13 21.12 9.91
N GLY A 159 3.02 21.73 11.08
CA GLY A 159 2.02 21.30 12.06
C GLY A 159 2.33 19.89 12.59
N LEU A 160 1.28 19.08 12.64
CA LEU A 160 1.32 17.69 13.07
C LEU A 160 2.18 16.79 12.16
N ASP A 161 2.43 17.16 10.89
CA ASP A 161 3.27 16.37 9.98
C ASP A 161 4.68 16.12 10.53
N THR A 162 5.14 17.01 11.42
CA THR A 162 6.47 16.92 12.04
C THR A 162 6.57 15.89 13.16
N ILE A 163 5.43 15.37 13.64
CA ILE A 163 5.38 14.37 14.71
C ILE A 163 4.70 13.06 14.28
N PHE A 164 3.99 13.02 13.16
CA PHE A 164 3.41 11.77 12.65
C PHE A 164 4.46 10.97 11.88
N LEU A 165 4.87 9.83 12.46
CA LEU A 165 5.72 8.82 11.82
C LEU A 165 4.93 8.11 10.73
N THR A 166 5.58 7.82 9.62
CA THR A 166 5.09 6.93 8.56
C THR A 166 5.60 5.51 8.81
N GLU A 167 5.12 4.59 7.97
CA GLU A 167 5.54 3.19 7.93
C GLU A 167 7.06 3.04 7.73
N THR A 168 7.73 4.08 7.21
CA THR A 168 9.20 4.09 6.98
C THR A 168 10.01 4.55 8.20
N GLY A 169 9.35 4.97 9.28
CA GLY A 169 9.98 5.54 10.48
C GLY A 169 10.40 7.02 10.35
N LYS A 170 10.21 7.62 9.17
CA LYS A 170 10.33 9.06 8.95
C LYS A 170 9.04 9.76 9.36
N THR A 171 9.12 11.02 9.80
CA THR A 171 7.92 11.84 9.94
C THR A 171 7.39 12.23 8.56
N ILE A 172 6.10 12.53 8.45
CA ILE A 172 5.50 13.03 7.20
C ILE A 172 6.27 14.27 6.69
N ALA A 173 6.73 15.14 7.59
CA ALA A 173 7.49 16.33 7.24
C ALA A 173 8.94 16.07 6.78
N GLU A 174 9.50 14.88 7.00
CA GLU A 174 10.81 14.48 6.42
C GLU A 174 10.70 14.08 4.95
N LEU A 175 9.49 13.83 4.45
CA LEU A 175 9.22 13.41 3.09
C LEU A 175 8.95 14.60 2.17
N THR A 176 9.52 14.59 0.96
CA THR A 176 9.20 15.57 -0.09
C THR A 176 7.71 15.52 -0.45
N THR A 177 7.15 16.58 -1.07
CA THR A 177 5.72 16.59 -1.47
C THR A 177 5.31 15.38 -2.32
N ALA A 178 6.19 14.92 -3.20
CA ALA A 178 5.95 13.74 -4.03
C ALA A 178 5.92 12.44 -3.21
N GLU A 179 6.79 12.31 -2.21
CA GLU A 179 6.79 11.17 -1.29
C GLU A 179 5.59 11.22 -0.33
N GLN A 180 5.25 12.40 0.21
CA GLN A 180 4.10 12.61 1.10
C GLN A 180 2.79 12.11 0.47
N LEU A 181 2.67 12.12 -0.85
CA LEU A 181 1.49 11.59 -1.54
C LEU A 181 1.14 10.15 -1.12
N ASN A 182 2.14 9.36 -0.71
CA ASN A 182 1.99 7.96 -0.31
C ASN A 182 1.85 7.73 1.19
N TYR A 183 2.05 8.77 2.02
CA TYR A 183 2.11 8.60 3.47
C TYR A 183 1.28 9.63 4.26
N HIS A 184 0.85 10.70 3.58
CA HIS A 184 0.03 11.76 4.15
C HIS A 184 -1.45 11.47 3.88
N HIS A 185 -2.30 11.67 4.90
CA HIS A 185 -3.74 11.41 4.87
C HIS A 185 -4.44 12.08 3.68
N ARG A 186 -4.27 13.39 3.49
CA ARG A 186 -4.76 14.11 2.29
C ARG A 186 -4.13 13.65 0.97
N GLY A 187 -2.86 13.25 0.96
CA GLY A 187 -2.19 12.75 -0.24
C GLY A 187 -2.79 11.42 -0.70
N ARG A 188 -3.01 10.49 0.25
CA ARG A 188 -3.72 9.23 -0.01
C ARG A 188 -5.18 9.46 -0.40
N ALA A 189 -5.88 10.39 0.25
CA ALA A 189 -7.24 10.77 -0.14
C ALA A 189 -7.30 11.35 -1.56
N THR A 190 -6.33 12.20 -1.95
CA THR A 190 -6.20 12.68 -3.34
C THR A 190 -6.03 11.50 -4.31
N LYS A 191 -5.07 10.59 -4.05
CA LYS A 191 -4.85 9.41 -4.90
C LYS A 191 -6.13 8.59 -5.10
N ARG A 192 -6.79 8.23 -3.99
CA ARG A 192 -8.04 7.45 -4.01
C ARG A 192 -9.15 8.16 -4.77
N LEU A 193 -9.32 9.47 -4.56
CA LEU A 193 -10.33 10.26 -5.27
C LEU A 193 -10.10 10.23 -6.79
N LEU A 194 -8.86 10.45 -7.22
CA LEU A 194 -8.50 10.44 -8.64
C LEU A 194 -8.64 9.04 -9.26
N ALA A 195 -8.25 8.00 -8.53
CA ALA A 195 -8.47 6.62 -8.95
C ALA A 195 -9.97 6.32 -9.09
N LYS A 196 -10.80 6.74 -8.13
CA LYS A 196 -12.26 6.55 -8.19
C LYS A 196 -12.89 7.28 -9.39
N LEU A 197 -12.48 8.53 -9.66
CA LEU A 197 -12.87 9.26 -10.88
C LEU A 197 -12.46 8.56 -12.19
N GLN A 198 -11.41 7.75 -12.15
CA GLN A 198 -10.95 6.96 -13.29
C GLN A 198 -11.56 5.56 -13.34
N GLY A 199 -12.33 5.14 -12.32
CA GLY A 199 -12.84 3.78 -12.17
C GLY A 199 -11.76 2.76 -11.79
N GLN A 200 -10.76 3.17 -11.00
CA GLN A 200 -9.55 2.40 -10.67
C GLN A 200 -9.31 2.24 -9.15
N ASP A 201 -10.33 2.44 -8.32
CA ASP A 201 -10.24 2.28 -6.85
C ASP A 201 -10.27 0.78 -6.49
N ILE A 202 -9.10 0.15 -6.53
CA ILE A 202 -8.90 -1.25 -6.15
C ILE A 202 -8.04 -1.28 -4.89
N ILE A 203 -8.54 -1.95 -3.86
CA ILE A 203 -7.92 -2.09 -2.55
C ILE A 203 -7.61 -3.56 -2.28
N TRP A 204 -6.43 -3.82 -1.72
CA TRP A 204 -6.06 -5.12 -1.16
C TRP A 204 -5.97 -5.06 0.35
N GLN A 205 -6.88 -5.77 1.00
CA GLN A 205 -7.00 -5.84 2.44
C GLN A 205 -6.10 -6.92 3.01
N ALA A 206 -5.30 -6.56 4.01
CA ALA A 206 -4.39 -7.47 4.68
C ALA A 206 -4.34 -7.13 6.17
N ASN A 207 -5.00 -7.93 7.01
CA ASN A 207 -4.95 -7.82 8.47
C ASN A 207 -5.23 -6.41 9.03
N GLY A 208 -6.24 -5.73 8.47
CA GLY A 208 -6.60 -4.35 8.87
C GLY A 208 -5.83 -3.25 8.12
N HIS A 209 -4.91 -3.62 7.22
CA HIS A 209 -4.25 -2.69 6.30
C HIS A 209 -4.99 -2.65 4.95
N ASP A 210 -5.21 -1.44 4.44
CA ASP A 210 -5.70 -1.19 3.07
C ASP A 210 -4.51 -0.83 2.17
N LEU A 211 -4.07 -1.78 1.35
CA LEU A 211 -3.03 -1.55 0.35
C LEU A 211 -3.66 -1.03 -0.94
N THR A 212 -3.38 0.24 -1.25
CA THR A 212 -3.89 0.90 -2.45
C THR A 212 -2.83 0.94 -3.55
N GLN A 213 -3.28 0.79 -4.79
CA GLN A 213 -2.38 0.46 -5.90
C GLN A 213 -2.09 1.62 -6.87
N GLU A 214 -2.45 2.85 -6.52
CA GLU A 214 -2.45 3.99 -7.47
C GLU A 214 -1.04 4.41 -7.91
N VAL A 215 0.00 4.16 -7.10
CA VAL A 215 1.41 4.33 -7.47
C VAL A 215 2.20 3.03 -7.44
N GLY A 216 1.50 1.90 -7.50
CA GLY A 216 2.08 0.59 -7.25
C GLY A 216 2.36 0.32 -5.77
N ILE A 217 2.08 -0.92 -5.37
CA ILE A 217 2.42 -1.53 -4.09
C ILE A 217 3.82 -2.13 -4.24
N ILE A 218 4.80 -1.61 -3.52
CA ILE A 218 6.18 -2.09 -3.56
C ILE A 218 6.34 -3.21 -2.54
N TYR A 219 6.66 -4.40 -3.03
CA TYR A 219 6.68 -5.64 -2.28
C TYR A 219 8.14 -6.13 -2.20
N GLY A 220 8.84 -5.74 -1.14
CA GLY A 220 10.28 -5.97 -0.95
C GLY A 220 10.59 -7.39 -0.55
N VAL A 221 11.46 -8.07 -1.30
CA VAL A 221 11.86 -9.46 -1.01
C VAL A 221 12.95 -9.48 0.07
N LEU A 222 12.69 -10.15 1.18
CA LEU A 222 13.65 -10.40 2.27
C LEU A 222 13.88 -11.90 2.44
N ASN A 223 14.94 -12.41 1.79
CA ASN A 223 15.33 -13.81 1.93
C ASN A 223 16.12 -14.02 3.22
N VAL A 224 15.59 -14.85 4.12
CA VAL A 224 16.25 -15.23 5.37
C VAL A 224 17.12 -16.46 5.09
N SER A 225 18.41 -16.23 4.84
CA SER A 225 19.37 -17.31 4.55
C SER A 225 20.34 -17.57 5.71
N PRO A 226 20.82 -18.81 5.90
CA PRO A 226 21.79 -19.13 6.94
C PRO A 226 23.19 -18.51 6.75
N GLU A 227 23.53 -17.95 5.57
CA GLU A 227 24.91 -17.58 5.20
C GLU A 227 25.38 -16.23 5.76
N SER A 228 25.16 -15.99 7.04
CA SER A 228 25.85 -14.93 7.80
C SER A 228 26.43 -15.49 9.11
N PHE A 229 27.22 -16.56 8.99
CA PHE A 229 28.04 -17.05 10.09
C PHE A 229 29.39 -16.32 10.10
N TYR A 230 29.63 -15.51 11.14
CA TYR A 230 30.98 -15.15 11.57
C TYR A 230 31.12 -15.59 13.03
N ASN A 231 32.09 -16.48 13.30
CA ASN A 231 32.52 -16.90 14.65
C ASN A 231 31.52 -17.65 15.57
N GLY A 232 30.57 -18.43 15.03
CA GLY A 232 29.85 -19.43 15.83
C GLY A 232 28.81 -18.88 16.83
N GLU A 233 28.54 -17.58 16.81
CA GLU A 233 27.41 -16.96 17.51
C GLU A 233 26.30 -16.60 16.51
N HIS A 234 25.05 -16.95 16.82
CA HIS A 234 23.83 -16.72 16.02
C HIS A 234 23.41 -15.23 15.95
N VAL A 235 24.36 -14.32 15.73
CA VAL A 235 24.14 -12.87 15.84
C VAL A 235 23.97 -12.22 14.45
N GLY A 236 24.29 -12.93 13.36
CA GLY A 236 24.21 -12.41 11.99
C GLY A 236 22.82 -12.44 11.36
N GLY A 237 22.12 -13.59 11.37
CA GLY A 237 20.93 -13.80 10.53
C GLY A 237 19.78 -12.82 10.81
N VAL A 238 19.25 -12.82 12.04
CA VAL A 238 18.08 -12.00 12.38
C VAL A 238 18.43 -10.51 12.35
N ALA A 239 19.54 -10.09 12.96
CA ALA A 239 19.91 -8.68 13.01
C ALA A 239 20.15 -8.09 11.61
N ILE A 240 20.78 -8.85 10.70
CA ILE A 240 20.97 -8.44 9.30
C ILE A 240 19.62 -8.38 8.58
N SER A 241 18.76 -9.39 8.74
CA SER A 241 17.42 -9.36 8.13
C SER A 241 16.58 -8.18 8.63
N LEU A 242 16.67 -7.84 9.92
CA LEU A 242 16.01 -6.66 10.47
C LEU A 242 16.57 -5.37 9.88
N ALA A 243 17.89 -5.21 9.83
CA ALA A 243 18.51 -4.03 9.21
C ALA A 243 18.12 -3.88 7.73
N GLN A 244 18.03 -4.98 6.99
CA GLN A 244 17.56 -4.99 5.60
C GLN A 244 16.09 -4.61 5.49
N ALA A 245 15.22 -5.14 6.36
CA ALA A 245 13.81 -4.77 6.41
C ALA A 245 13.62 -3.27 6.69
N VAL A 246 14.35 -2.73 7.67
CA VAL A 246 14.36 -1.29 7.98
C VAL A 246 14.79 -0.48 6.76
N GLN A 247 15.84 -0.92 6.06
CA GLN A 247 16.31 -0.24 4.86
C GLN A 247 15.26 -0.30 3.73
N GLN A 248 14.61 -1.45 3.50
CA GLN A 248 13.54 -1.58 2.51
C GLN A 248 12.35 -0.67 2.84
N LEU A 249 11.93 -0.59 4.10
CA LEU A 249 10.90 0.37 4.53
C LEU A 249 11.35 1.81 4.25
N ALA A 250 12.59 2.16 4.59
CA ALA A 250 13.16 3.49 4.33
C ALA A 250 13.25 3.83 2.82
N ASP A 251 13.46 2.82 1.98
CA ASP A 251 13.49 2.92 0.52
C ASP A 251 12.10 2.94 -0.12
N GLY A 252 11.05 2.74 0.68
CA GLY A 252 9.65 2.91 0.28
C GLY A 252 8.91 1.62 -0.05
N ALA A 253 9.30 0.48 0.53
CA ALA A 253 8.50 -0.74 0.51
C ALA A 253 7.17 -0.51 1.24
N ASP A 254 6.07 -0.99 0.65
CA ASP A 254 4.76 -1.06 1.32
C ASP A 254 4.59 -2.40 2.06
N VAL A 255 5.23 -3.45 1.55
CA VAL A 255 5.21 -4.80 2.12
C VAL A 255 6.62 -5.37 2.17
N ILE A 256 6.97 -6.01 3.28
CA ILE A 256 8.22 -6.78 3.43
C ILE A 256 7.87 -8.27 3.40
N GLU A 257 8.38 -9.00 2.42
CA GLU A 257 8.16 -10.44 2.27
C GLU A 257 9.31 -11.24 2.87
N VAL A 258 9.02 -11.93 3.97
CA VAL A 258 9.96 -12.81 4.65
C VAL A 258 9.89 -14.20 4.02
N GLY A 259 10.96 -14.62 3.34
CA GLY A 259 11.09 -15.96 2.76
C GLY A 259 12.14 -16.80 3.50
N GLY A 260 11.73 -17.91 4.10
CA GLY A 260 12.63 -18.83 4.83
C GLY A 260 13.27 -19.92 3.96
N GLN A 261 12.69 -20.17 2.79
CA GLN A 261 13.11 -21.21 1.85
C GLN A 261 13.15 -20.66 0.42
N THR A 262 14.10 -21.14 -0.39
CA THR A 262 14.06 -20.91 -1.84
C THR A 262 13.08 -21.87 -2.53
N THR A 263 12.26 -21.33 -3.44
CA THR A 263 11.34 -22.07 -4.31
C THR A 263 11.96 -22.44 -5.66
N ARG A 264 13.29 -22.21 -5.82
CA ARG A 264 14.02 -22.55 -7.04
C ARG A 264 14.10 -24.07 -7.23
N PRO A 265 14.01 -24.56 -8.47
CA PRO A 265 14.20 -25.98 -8.77
C PRO A 265 15.57 -26.51 -8.27
N GLY A 266 15.59 -27.73 -7.72
CA GLY A 266 16.82 -28.43 -7.36
C GLY A 266 17.32 -28.23 -5.91
N PHE A 267 16.58 -27.53 -5.06
CA PHE A 267 16.90 -27.42 -3.62
C PHE A 267 16.16 -28.47 -2.79
N VAL A 268 16.80 -28.91 -1.69
CA VAL A 268 16.16 -29.76 -0.68
C VAL A 268 15.19 -28.89 0.13
N PRO A 269 13.88 -29.18 0.14
CA PRO A 269 12.92 -28.44 0.95
C PRO A 269 13.26 -28.53 2.44
N LEU A 270 13.08 -27.43 3.15
CA LEU A 270 13.12 -27.42 4.62
C LEU A 270 11.90 -28.15 5.16
N THR A 271 12.04 -28.74 6.35
CA THR A 271 10.89 -29.13 7.16
C THR A 271 10.13 -27.86 7.60
N PRO A 272 8.81 -27.95 7.85
CA PRO A 272 8.05 -26.82 8.38
C PRO A 272 8.71 -26.20 9.62
N GLU A 273 9.20 -27.02 10.55
CA GLU A 273 9.82 -26.57 11.80
C GLU A 273 11.08 -25.73 11.53
N ALA A 274 11.94 -26.16 10.62
CA ALA A 274 13.17 -25.45 10.28
C ALA A 274 12.90 -24.13 9.54
N GLU A 275 11.80 -24.04 8.80
CA GLU A 275 11.37 -22.80 8.17
C GLU A 275 10.78 -21.83 9.20
N ILE A 276 9.95 -22.32 10.13
CA ILE A 276 9.37 -21.56 11.24
C ILE A 276 10.48 -20.94 12.11
N GLU A 277 11.47 -21.74 12.53
CA GLU A 277 12.61 -21.28 13.33
C GLU A 277 13.41 -20.14 12.66
N ARG A 278 13.39 -20.06 11.33
CA ARG A 278 14.06 -18.99 10.58
C ARG A 278 13.22 -17.73 10.49
N ILE A 279 11.94 -17.86 10.13
CA ILE A 279 11.12 -16.68 9.77
C ILE A 279 10.47 -16.02 10.98
N VAL A 280 10.04 -16.78 11.99
CA VAL A 280 9.26 -16.23 13.12
C VAL A 280 10.04 -15.16 13.89
N PRO A 281 11.33 -15.35 14.25
CA PRO A 281 12.11 -14.30 14.91
C PRO A 281 12.26 -13.01 14.08
N VAL A 282 12.33 -13.14 12.75
CA VAL A 282 12.42 -11.99 11.83
C VAL A 282 11.09 -11.26 11.77
N ILE A 283 9.97 -11.97 11.60
CA ILE A 283 8.62 -11.38 11.59
C ILE A 283 8.38 -10.60 12.90
N GLN A 284 8.60 -11.26 14.04
CA GLN A 284 8.42 -10.63 15.36
C GLN A 284 9.36 -9.43 15.55
N GLY A 285 10.61 -9.53 15.10
CA GLY A 285 11.56 -8.43 15.18
C GLY A 285 11.16 -7.23 14.32
N ILE A 286 10.64 -7.45 13.10
CA ILE A 286 10.10 -6.40 12.23
C ILE A 286 8.89 -5.76 12.90
N LYS A 287 7.90 -6.54 13.34
CA LYS A 287 6.69 -5.99 14.00
C LYS A 287 7.03 -5.31 15.32
N LYS A 288 8.08 -5.72 16.03
CA LYS A 288 8.53 -5.01 17.24
C LYS A 288 9.17 -3.66 16.92
N ALA A 289 10.05 -3.60 15.92
CA ALA A 289 10.75 -2.37 15.53
C ALA A 289 9.85 -1.40 14.73
N HIS A 290 8.93 -1.96 13.95
CA HIS A 290 7.99 -1.26 13.08
C HIS A 290 6.60 -1.92 13.18
N PRO A 291 5.81 -1.61 14.23
CA PRO A 291 4.51 -2.24 14.49
C PRO A 291 3.51 -2.21 13.34
N TYR A 292 3.64 -1.24 12.44
CA TYR A 292 2.73 -1.02 11.31
C TYR A 292 3.29 -1.46 9.96
N ALA A 293 4.50 -2.00 9.93
CA ALA A 293 5.01 -2.61 8.71
C ALA A 293 4.10 -3.79 8.33
N VAL A 294 3.71 -3.83 7.05
CA VAL A 294 2.96 -4.96 6.51
C VAL A 294 3.96 -6.06 6.16
N VAL A 295 3.84 -7.19 6.83
CA VAL A 295 4.75 -8.32 6.65
C VAL A 295 4.03 -9.43 5.90
N ALA A 296 4.63 -9.88 4.81
CA ALA A 296 4.17 -11.06 4.09
C ALA A 296 5.11 -12.24 4.32
N VAL A 297 4.59 -13.47 4.15
CA VAL A 297 5.40 -14.69 4.17
C VAL A 297 5.22 -15.47 2.88
N ASP A 298 6.33 -15.81 2.23
CA ASP A 298 6.41 -16.68 1.05
C ASP A 298 6.47 -18.13 1.50
N THR A 299 5.33 -18.80 1.58
CA THR A 299 5.26 -20.22 1.94
C THR A 299 4.04 -20.92 1.37
N TYR A 300 4.22 -22.19 1.00
CA TYR A 300 3.14 -23.10 0.63
C TYR A 300 2.83 -24.13 1.73
N LYS A 301 3.49 -24.08 2.89
CA LYS A 301 3.32 -25.09 3.95
C LYS A 301 2.31 -24.61 4.98
N TYR A 302 1.27 -25.41 5.22
CA TYR A 302 0.18 -25.07 6.15
C TYR A 302 0.70 -24.71 7.55
N GLU A 303 1.58 -25.54 8.12
CA GLU A 303 2.12 -25.35 9.46
C GLU A 303 2.93 -24.05 9.58
N VAL A 304 3.62 -23.64 8.51
CA VAL A 304 4.37 -22.37 8.44
C VAL A 304 3.42 -21.18 8.34
N MET A 305 2.32 -21.29 7.58
CA MET A 305 1.30 -20.24 7.50
C MET A 305 0.70 -19.93 8.87
N VAL A 306 0.34 -20.99 9.64
CA VAL A 306 -0.20 -20.84 11.00
C VAL A 306 0.77 -20.06 11.87
N ALA A 307 2.03 -20.53 11.97
CA ALA A 307 3.04 -19.90 12.81
C ALA A 307 3.39 -18.47 12.36
N ALA A 308 3.39 -18.19 11.05
CA ALA A 308 3.62 -16.86 10.51
C ALA A 308 2.52 -15.87 10.90
N ILE A 309 1.24 -16.27 10.77
CA ILE A 309 0.10 -15.43 11.17
C ILE A 309 0.13 -15.18 12.68
N GLU A 310 0.39 -16.20 13.49
CA GLU A 310 0.55 -16.06 14.95
C GLU A 310 1.71 -15.13 15.32
N ALA A 311 2.79 -15.11 14.52
CA ALA A 311 3.93 -14.21 14.70
C ALA A 311 3.65 -12.75 14.26
N GLY A 312 2.52 -12.49 13.58
CA GLY A 312 2.12 -11.15 13.13
C GLY A 312 2.29 -10.89 11.63
N ALA A 313 2.39 -11.94 10.80
CA ALA A 313 2.33 -11.79 9.35
C ALA A 313 0.92 -11.34 8.91
N ASP A 314 0.88 -10.38 7.99
CA ASP A 314 -0.33 -9.73 7.50
C ASP A 314 -0.79 -10.33 6.16
N ILE A 315 0.11 -10.95 5.39
CA ILE A 315 -0.16 -11.54 4.08
C ILE A 315 0.51 -12.92 3.97
N ILE A 316 -0.21 -13.88 3.39
CA ILE A 316 0.37 -15.16 2.94
C ILE A 316 0.49 -15.15 1.42
N ASN A 317 1.72 -15.35 0.92
CA ASN A 317 2.03 -15.59 -0.48
C ASN A 317 2.22 -17.09 -0.71
N ASP A 318 1.27 -17.70 -1.44
CA ASP A 318 1.29 -19.14 -1.71
C ASP A 318 1.48 -19.42 -3.21
N VAL A 319 2.66 -19.95 -3.53
CA VAL A 319 3.04 -20.39 -4.88
C VAL A 319 2.20 -21.57 -5.41
N ASN A 320 1.40 -22.22 -4.57
CA ASN A 320 0.45 -23.26 -4.98
C ASN A 320 -0.99 -22.75 -5.05
N GLY A 321 -1.20 -21.44 -4.88
CA GLY A 321 -2.52 -20.80 -5.00
C GLY A 321 -3.56 -21.30 -4.00
N PHE A 322 -3.13 -21.84 -2.85
CA PHE A 322 -4.00 -22.42 -1.82
C PHE A 322 -4.81 -23.65 -2.28
N THR A 323 -4.37 -24.34 -3.34
CA THR A 323 -5.12 -25.46 -3.95
C THR A 323 -4.66 -26.86 -3.54
N ASP A 324 -3.48 -26.97 -2.95
CA ASP A 324 -2.77 -28.21 -2.62
C ASP A 324 -3.11 -28.79 -1.23
N ASP A 325 -3.70 -27.99 -0.33
CA ASP A 325 -4.15 -28.44 0.99
C ASP A 325 -5.45 -27.72 1.42
N PRO A 326 -6.57 -28.44 1.61
CA PRO A 326 -7.86 -27.84 1.96
C PRO A 326 -7.85 -27.14 3.33
N ARG A 327 -6.92 -27.49 4.24
CA ARG A 327 -6.79 -26.84 5.55
C ARG A 327 -6.45 -25.35 5.41
N LYS A 328 -5.76 -24.96 4.32
CA LYS A 328 -5.38 -23.58 4.05
C LYS A 328 -6.59 -22.67 3.90
N LEU A 329 -7.63 -23.12 3.19
CA LEU A 329 -8.84 -22.32 2.99
C LEU A 329 -9.55 -22.06 4.32
N SER A 330 -9.68 -23.07 5.17
CA SER A 330 -10.26 -22.92 6.52
C SER A 330 -9.45 -21.98 7.41
N LEU A 331 -8.11 -22.03 7.34
CA LEU A 331 -7.24 -21.09 8.05
C LEU A 331 -7.45 -19.65 7.54
N MET A 332 -7.40 -19.43 6.23
CA MET A 332 -7.52 -18.09 5.68
C MET A 332 -8.91 -17.48 5.92
N ALA A 333 -9.97 -18.30 5.88
CA ALA A 333 -11.34 -17.86 6.17
C ALA A 333 -11.55 -17.41 7.62
N THR A 334 -10.78 -17.94 8.57
CA THR A 334 -10.90 -17.61 10.00
C THR A 334 -9.96 -16.48 10.45
N THR A 335 -9.09 -16.00 9.56
CA THR A 335 -8.16 -14.89 9.81
C THR A 335 -8.54 -13.66 8.99
N THR A 336 -7.82 -12.56 9.19
CA THR A 336 -7.93 -11.31 8.42
C THR A 336 -6.77 -11.11 7.44
N ALA A 337 -5.81 -12.03 7.38
CA ALA A 337 -4.61 -11.91 6.55
C ALA A 337 -4.93 -11.83 5.04
N GLY A 338 -4.15 -11.06 4.29
CA GLY A 338 -4.24 -11.00 2.84
C GLY A 338 -3.74 -12.29 2.19
N LEU A 339 -4.25 -12.61 0.99
CA LEU A 339 -3.84 -13.73 0.18
C LEU A 339 -3.19 -13.21 -1.10
N LEU A 340 -2.03 -13.76 -1.44
CA LEU A 340 -1.48 -13.67 -2.78
C LEU A 340 -1.48 -15.09 -3.38
N THR A 341 -2.34 -15.30 -4.37
CA THR A 341 -2.55 -16.59 -5.02
C THR A 341 -1.83 -16.60 -6.38
N MET A 342 -1.01 -17.63 -6.62
CA MET A 342 -0.16 -17.71 -7.81
C MET A 342 -0.63 -18.80 -8.79
N PHE A 343 -0.70 -18.45 -10.06
CA PHE A 343 -0.82 -19.43 -11.14
C PHE A 343 0.51 -20.19 -11.31
N ASN A 344 0.54 -21.49 -11.00
CA ASN A 344 1.75 -22.31 -11.06
C ASN A 344 1.59 -23.51 -12.00
N PRO A 345 2.02 -23.38 -13.27
CA PRO A 345 1.82 -24.43 -14.27
C PRO A 345 2.98 -25.42 -14.36
N ARG A 346 3.92 -25.43 -13.41
CA ARG A 346 5.17 -26.21 -13.49
C ARG A 346 4.96 -27.69 -13.81
N ASP A 347 3.86 -28.27 -13.30
CA ASP A 347 3.50 -29.68 -13.45
C ASP A 347 2.31 -29.93 -14.39
N HIS A 348 1.81 -28.89 -15.07
CA HIS A 348 0.64 -28.96 -15.95
C HIS A 348 1.03 -28.74 -17.42
N GLU A 349 0.29 -29.36 -18.34
CA GLU A 349 0.37 -29.01 -19.75
C GLU A 349 -0.46 -27.75 -19.99
N LEU A 350 0.13 -26.75 -20.65
CA LEU A 350 -0.55 -25.53 -21.04
C LEU A 350 -1.05 -25.62 -22.47
N SER A 351 -2.14 -24.92 -22.76
CA SER A 351 -2.60 -24.70 -24.12
C SER A 351 -1.64 -23.78 -24.89
N ALA A 352 -1.88 -23.61 -26.18
CA ALA A 352 -1.13 -22.66 -26.99
C ALA A 352 -1.37 -21.20 -26.57
N ASP A 353 -2.46 -20.91 -25.85
CA ASP A 353 -2.82 -19.57 -25.39
C ASP A 353 -2.85 -19.53 -23.85
N ILE A 354 -1.71 -19.17 -23.26
CA ILE A 354 -1.54 -19.09 -21.81
C ILE A 354 -2.53 -18.11 -21.16
N ALA A 355 -2.98 -17.08 -21.89
CA ALA A 355 -3.97 -16.16 -21.35
C ALA A 355 -5.29 -16.89 -21.07
N VAL A 356 -5.71 -17.80 -21.96
CA VAL A 356 -6.92 -18.61 -21.76
C VAL A 356 -6.79 -19.52 -20.54
N ASP A 357 -5.67 -20.23 -20.40
CA ASP A 357 -5.44 -21.12 -19.26
C ASP A 357 -5.41 -20.35 -17.94
N MET A 358 -4.72 -19.22 -17.92
CA MET A 358 -4.59 -18.39 -16.72
C MET A 358 -5.92 -17.74 -16.33
N MET A 359 -6.71 -17.26 -17.30
CA MET A 359 -8.05 -16.73 -17.06
C MET A 359 -8.99 -17.81 -16.52
N ALA A 360 -8.96 -19.03 -17.07
CA ALA A 360 -9.75 -20.14 -16.56
C ALA A 360 -9.34 -20.50 -15.13
N TRP A 361 -8.04 -20.64 -14.87
CA TRP A 361 -7.52 -20.99 -13.55
C TRP A 361 -7.87 -19.95 -12.48
N PHE A 362 -7.65 -18.65 -12.74
CA PHE A 362 -8.02 -17.61 -11.77
C PHE A 362 -9.52 -17.51 -11.55
N THR A 363 -10.35 -17.79 -12.56
CA THR A 363 -11.81 -17.85 -12.40
C THR A 363 -12.19 -18.93 -11.39
N GLU A 364 -11.65 -20.14 -11.53
CA GLU A 364 -11.91 -21.27 -10.63
C GLU A 364 -11.30 -21.07 -9.24
N ASN A 365 -10.07 -20.55 -9.19
CA ASN A 365 -9.35 -20.29 -7.95
C ASN A 365 -10.07 -19.24 -7.10
N LEU A 366 -10.46 -18.11 -7.68
CA LEU A 366 -11.21 -17.06 -6.97
C LEU A 366 -12.56 -17.59 -6.47
N ALA A 367 -13.30 -18.33 -7.31
CA ALA A 367 -14.56 -18.92 -6.91
C ALA A 367 -14.39 -19.88 -5.71
N SER A 368 -13.30 -20.65 -5.68
CA SER A 368 -12.99 -21.57 -4.58
C SER A 368 -12.63 -20.83 -3.28
N LEU A 369 -11.83 -19.76 -3.36
CA LEU A 369 -11.48 -18.91 -2.21
C LEU A 369 -12.74 -18.23 -1.65
N GLU A 370 -13.58 -17.66 -2.51
CA GLU A 370 -14.83 -16.98 -2.12
C GLU A 370 -15.84 -17.97 -1.50
N ALA A 371 -15.96 -19.18 -2.07
CA ALA A 371 -16.83 -20.23 -1.51
C ALA A 371 -16.41 -20.68 -0.11
N ALA A 372 -15.12 -20.54 0.24
CA ALA A 372 -14.63 -20.78 1.59
C ALA A 372 -14.91 -19.63 2.58
N GLY A 373 -15.53 -18.53 2.12
CA GLY A 373 -15.86 -17.36 2.93
C GLY A 373 -14.74 -16.29 2.98
N ILE A 374 -13.74 -16.39 2.11
CA ILE A 374 -12.66 -15.40 2.03
C ILE A 374 -13.16 -14.21 1.20
N GLN A 375 -13.09 -13.01 1.77
CA GLN A 375 -13.51 -11.78 1.10
C GLN A 375 -12.62 -11.50 -0.10
N ARG A 376 -13.23 -11.17 -1.25
CA ARG A 376 -12.53 -10.90 -2.51
C ARG A 376 -11.49 -9.80 -2.35
N GLU A 377 -11.77 -8.82 -1.50
CA GLU A 377 -10.93 -7.67 -1.14
C GLU A 377 -9.59 -8.07 -0.53
N ARG A 378 -9.48 -9.29 0.01
CA ARG A 378 -8.24 -9.82 0.61
C ARG A 378 -7.32 -10.51 -0.39
N ILE A 379 -7.71 -10.67 -1.65
CA ILE A 379 -6.98 -11.51 -2.61
C ILE A 379 -6.19 -10.67 -3.61
N ALA A 380 -4.93 -10.98 -3.87
CA ALA A 380 -4.13 -10.47 -4.99
C ALA A 380 -3.65 -11.63 -5.87
N LEU A 381 -3.36 -11.34 -7.14
CA LEU A 381 -3.07 -12.34 -8.17
C LEU A 381 -1.58 -12.30 -8.56
N ASP A 382 -0.92 -13.45 -8.64
CA ASP A 382 0.41 -13.58 -9.24
C ASP A 382 0.33 -14.46 -10.51
N PRO A 383 0.66 -13.92 -11.71
CA PRO A 383 0.67 -14.69 -12.95
C PRO A 383 1.74 -15.80 -12.99
N GLY A 384 2.64 -15.86 -12.01
CA GLY A 384 3.58 -16.98 -11.86
C GLY A 384 4.76 -16.97 -12.82
N VAL A 385 5.14 -15.80 -13.36
CA VAL A 385 6.26 -15.67 -14.31
C VAL A 385 7.53 -16.35 -13.76
N GLY A 386 8.18 -17.20 -14.54
CA GLY A 386 9.35 -18.01 -14.13
C GLY A 386 9.00 -19.34 -13.45
N TYR A 387 7.71 -19.70 -13.41
CA TYR A 387 7.23 -21.05 -13.07
C TYR A 387 6.75 -21.83 -14.31
N SER A 388 7.09 -21.36 -15.51
CA SER A 388 6.85 -22.09 -16.75
C SER A 388 7.46 -23.49 -16.71
N LYS A 389 6.78 -24.42 -17.38
CA LYS A 389 7.26 -25.80 -17.50
C LYS A 389 8.60 -25.80 -18.22
N ASN A 390 9.58 -26.55 -17.69
CA ASN A 390 10.93 -26.63 -18.23
C ASN A 390 11.67 -25.28 -18.38
N SER A 391 11.25 -24.23 -17.67
CA SER A 391 11.80 -22.86 -17.85
C SER A 391 11.67 -22.34 -19.30
N ASP A 392 10.56 -22.65 -19.97
CA ASP A 392 10.25 -22.09 -21.28
C ASP A 392 10.06 -20.57 -21.18
N VAL A 393 10.95 -19.84 -21.84
CA VAL A 393 10.99 -18.38 -21.77
C VAL A 393 9.88 -17.72 -22.58
N TYR A 394 9.37 -18.38 -23.63
CA TYR A 394 8.23 -17.87 -24.37
C TYR A 394 6.94 -17.98 -23.57
N GLN A 395 6.82 -19.01 -22.73
CA GLN A 395 5.73 -19.09 -21.75
C GLN A 395 5.82 -17.96 -20.72
N ASP A 396 7.02 -17.67 -20.20
CA ASP A 396 7.21 -16.55 -19.27
C ASP A 396 6.81 -15.20 -19.90
N LEU A 397 7.19 -14.95 -21.16
CA LEU A 397 6.78 -13.75 -21.89
C LEU A 397 5.26 -13.68 -22.14
N ALA A 398 4.63 -14.81 -22.45
CA ALA A 398 3.18 -14.88 -22.61
C ALA A 398 2.45 -14.63 -21.28
N MET A 399 2.95 -15.14 -20.15
CA MET A 399 2.44 -14.80 -18.81
C MET A 399 2.56 -13.30 -18.52
N MET A 400 3.72 -12.68 -18.83
CA MET A 400 3.91 -11.23 -18.67
C MET A 400 2.90 -10.43 -19.49
N ARG A 401 2.64 -10.85 -20.74
CA ARG A 401 1.68 -10.20 -21.64
C ARG A 401 0.23 -10.31 -21.13
N ALA A 402 -0.14 -11.48 -20.62
CA ALA A 402 -1.50 -11.78 -20.19
C ALA A 402 -1.93 -11.07 -18.90
N VAL A 403 -1.03 -10.34 -18.23
CA VAL A 403 -1.36 -9.39 -17.15
C VAL A 403 -2.50 -8.44 -17.53
N GLY A 404 -2.56 -8.02 -18.79
CA GLY A 404 -3.63 -7.13 -19.28
C GLY A 404 -5.03 -7.73 -19.15
N ASP A 405 -5.15 -9.05 -19.32
CA ASP A 405 -6.43 -9.77 -19.29
C ASP A 405 -6.92 -9.96 -17.84
N LEU A 406 -5.97 -10.17 -16.91
CA LEU A 406 -6.24 -10.34 -15.48
C LEU A 406 -6.91 -9.11 -14.82
N LYS A 407 -6.82 -7.93 -15.42
CA LYS A 407 -7.52 -6.72 -14.92
C LYS A 407 -9.03 -6.91 -14.78
N SER A 408 -9.61 -7.80 -15.59
CA SER A 408 -11.04 -8.13 -15.53
C SER A 408 -11.47 -8.70 -14.18
N PHE A 409 -10.55 -9.27 -13.39
CA PHE A 409 -10.85 -9.76 -12.03
C PHE A 409 -10.99 -8.65 -10.99
N ASN A 410 -10.61 -7.40 -11.32
CA ASN A 410 -10.66 -6.22 -10.45
C ASN A 410 -9.88 -6.41 -9.14
N ARG A 411 -8.73 -7.09 -9.20
CA ARG A 411 -7.83 -7.37 -8.08
C ARG A 411 -6.41 -6.89 -8.39
N PRO A 412 -5.57 -6.56 -7.40
CA PRO A 412 -4.17 -6.24 -7.65
C PRO A 412 -3.42 -7.43 -8.22
N ILE A 413 -2.56 -7.17 -9.19
CA ILE A 413 -1.79 -8.18 -9.93
C ILE A 413 -0.29 -7.92 -9.72
N MET A 414 0.48 -8.97 -9.50
CA MET A 414 1.90 -8.92 -9.20
C MET A 414 2.82 -8.96 -10.43
N THR A 415 3.95 -8.24 -10.34
CA THR A 415 5.13 -8.34 -11.20
C THR A 415 6.27 -9.04 -10.46
N ALA A 416 6.27 -10.36 -10.45
CA ALA A 416 7.35 -11.14 -9.84
C ALA A 416 8.45 -11.48 -10.87
N VAL A 417 9.12 -10.48 -11.45
CA VAL A 417 10.11 -10.69 -12.55
C VAL A 417 11.57 -10.44 -12.16
N SER A 418 11.82 -9.92 -10.95
CA SER A 418 13.14 -9.49 -10.48
C SER A 418 14.18 -10.62 -10.48
N ASN A 419 15.25 -10.44 -11.27
CA ASN A 419 16.43 -11.32 -11.36
C ASN A 419 16.14 -12.79 -11.75
N LYS A 420 14.99 -13.06 -12.38
CA LYS A 420 14.54 -14.41 -12.75
C LYS A 420 15.28 -14.97 -13.98
N GLY A 421 15.06 -16.26 -14.25
CA GLY A 421 15.77 -17.04 -15.27
C GLY A 421 15.50 -16.61 -16.71
N TRP A 422 14.30 -16.08 -17.02
CA TRP A 422 13.93 -15.62 -18.37
C TRP A 422 14.98 -14.70 -19.01
N ALA A 423 15.59 -13.80 -18.23
CA ALA A 423 16.62 -12.89 -18.72
C ALA A 423 17.92 -13.61 -19.12
N LYS A 424 18.26 -14.71 -18.42
CA LYS A 424 19.38 -15.58 -18.82
C LYS A 424 19.11 -16.23 -20.16
N PHE A 425 17.89 -16.73 -20.36
CA PHE A 425 17.56 -17.50 -21.56
C PHE A 425 17.38 -16.61 -22.81
N LEU A 426 16.94 -15.35 -22.63
CA LEU A 426 16.80 -14.40 -23.76
C LEU A 426 18.10 -13.66 -24.09
N PHE A 427 18.88 -13.29 -23.08
CA PHE A 427 19.98 -12.31 -23.24
C PHE A 427 21.30 -12.77 -22.62
N GLU A 428 21.39 -14.03 -22.18
CA GLU A 428 22.59 -14.62 -21.57
C GLU A 428 23.09 -13.90 -20.30
N LEU A 429 22.22 -13.11 -19.65
CA LEU A 429 22.62 -12.31 -18.49
C LEU A 429 22.84 -13.17 -17.22
N PRO A 430 24.00 -13.05 -16.56
CA PRO A 430 24.21 -13.60 -15.22
C PRO A 430 23.32 -12.88 -14.20
N LYS A 431 23.09 -13.47 -13.02
CA LYS A 431 22.03 -13.02 -12.10
C LYS A 431 22.22 -11.57 -11.64
N ASP A 432 23.46 -11.18 -11.40
CA ASP A 432 23.91 -9.87 -10.95
C ASP A 432 23.81 -8.77 -12.02
N GLU A 433 23.63 -9.13 -13.29
CA GLU A 433 23.45 -8.18 -14.40
C GLU A 433 21.98 -8.03 -14.84
N ARG A 434 21.03 -8.69 -14.15
CA ARG A 434 19.61 -8.70 -14.54
C ARG A 434 18.79 -7.53 -14.01
N ALA A 435 19.35 -6.70 -13.13
CA ALA A 435 18.58 -5.68 -12.41
C ALA A 435 17.90 -4.68 -13.36
N ASP A 436 18.65 -4.11 -14.31
CA ASP A 436 18.13 -3.11 -15.25
C ASP A 436 17.01 -3.68 -16.13
N LEU A 437 17.25 -4.87 -16.70
CA LEU A 437 16.26 -5.55 -17.53
C LEU A 437 15.03 -5.98 -16.73
N SER A 438 15.21 -6.36 -15.46
CA SER A 438 14.08 -6.65 -14.56
C SER A 438 13.21 -5.43 -14.33
N LEU A 439 13.82 -4.24 -14.17
CA LEU A 439 13.08 -2.99 -14.01
C LEU A 439 12.29 -2.66 -15.29
N VAL A 440 12.89 -2.84 -16.47
CA VAL A 440 12.19 -2.67 -17.76
C VAL A 440 10.98 -3.61 -17.87
N ALA A 441 11.16 -4.90 -17.59
CA ALA A 441 10.04 -5.85 -17.62
C ALA A 441 8.95 -5.50 -16.60
N ALA A 442 9.33 -5.10 -15.39
CA ALA A 442 8.38 -4.64 -14.37
C ALA A 442 7.64 -3.37 -14.81
N THR A 443 8.30 -2.42 -15.47
CA THR A 443 7.66 -1.22 -16.04
C THR A 443 6.61 -1.57 -17.10
N GLU A 444 6.92 -2.50 -18.01
CA GLU A 444 5.97 -2.90 -19.05
C GLU A 444 4.77 -3.66 -18.47
N MET A 445 4.99 -4.60 -17.54
CA MET A 445 3.88 -5.23 -16.82
C MET A 445 3.06 -4.22 -15.99
N TYR A 446 3.71 -3.21 -15.41
CA TYR A 446 3.04 -2.13 -14.69
C TYR A 446 2.12 -1.30 -15.59
N ARG A 447 2.54 -1.05 -16.83
CA ARG A 447 1.72 -0.39 -17.85
C ARG A 447 0.55 -1.26 -18.32
N LEU A 448 0.75 -2.58 -18.37
CA LEU A 448 -0.33 -3.53 -18.71
C LEU A 448 -1.40 -3.63 -17.62
N GLY A 449 -1.04 -3.42 -16.35
CA GLY A 449 -2.00 -3.37 -15.24
C GLY A 449 -1.52 -3.96 -13.93
N ALA A 450 -0.33 -4.57 -13.87
CA ALA A 450 0.16 -5.16 -12.63
C ALA A 450 0.69 -4.08 -11.68
N LYS A 451 0.06 -3.95 -10.52
CA LYS A 451 0.36 -2.89 -9.56
C LYS A 451 1.01 -3.37 -8.27
N VAL A 452 1.29 -4.67 -8.09
CA VAL A 452 2.13 -5.16 -6.99
C VAL A 452 3.50 -5.50 -7.56
N LEU A 453 4.58 -4.90 -7.05
CA LEU A 453 5.93 -5.07 -7.60
C LEU A 453 6.80 -5.85 -6.63
N ARG A 454 7.02 -7.13 -6.90
CA ARG A 454 7.87 -8.00 -6.06
C ARG A 454 9.33 -7.89 -6.50
N VAL A 455 10.13 -7.16 -5.72
CA VAL A 455 11.46 -6.70 -6.14
C VAL A 455 12.53 -6.85 -5.05
N HIS A 456 13.78 -6.95 -5.49
CA HIS A 456 14.95 -6.86 -4.60
C HIS A 456 15.42 -5.40 -4.43
N ASP A 457 15.36 -4.59 -5.49
CA ASP A 457 15.69 -3.17 -5.46
C ASP A 457 14.42 -2.33 -5.27
N VAL A 458 14.06 -2.14 -4.00
CA VAL A 458 12.87 -1.40 -3.57
C VAL A 458 12.92 0.05 -4.01
N LYS A 459 14.09 0.70 -3.85
CA LYS A 459 14.26 2.12 -4.14
C LYS A 459 14.02 2.41 -5.61
N SER A 460 14.66 1.66 -6.50
CA SER A 460 14.50 1.85 -7.95
C SER A 460 13.07 1.53 -8.39
N ALA A 461 12.43 0.51 -7.83
CA ALA A 461 11.04 0.19 -8.14
C ALA A 461 10.08 1.31 -7.70
N ARG A 462 10.24 1.86 -6.49
CA ARG A 462 9.44 2.99 -6.01
C ARG A 462 9.63 4.24 -6.88
N GLN A 463 10.87 4.56 -7.23
CA GLN A 463 11.18 5.67 -8.12
C GLN A 463 10.55 5.47 -9.50
N MET A 464 10.64 4.26 -10.05
CA MET A 464 10.05 3.89 -11.33
C MET A 464 8.54 4.05 -11.33
N THR A 465 7.81 3.48 -10.36
CA THR A 465 6.33 3.57 -10.37
C THR A 465 5.86 5.01 -10.15
N SER A 466 6.52 5.76 -9.27
CA SER A 466 6.23 7.18 -9.05
C SER A 466 6.44 7.97 -10.33
N PHE A 467 7.56 7.76 -11.03
CA PHE A 467 7.85 8.43 -12.30
C PHE A 467 6.84 8.06 -13.39
N VAL A 468 6.51 6.78 -13.55
CA VAL A 468 5.56 6.32 -14.57
C VAL A 468 4.18 6.92 -14.35
N GLU A 469 3.70 7.01 -13.10
CA GLU A 469 2.42 7.66 -12.81
C GLU A 469 2.48 9.18 -13.01
N LEU A 470 3.55 9.85 -12.58
CA LEU A 470 3.72 11.28 -12.85
C LEU A 470 3.77 11.57 -14.36
N LEU A 471 4.49 10.74 -15.14
CA LEU A 471 4.61 10.88 -16.58
C LEU A 471 3.26 10.64 -17.28
N LYS A 472 2.51 9.61 -16.88
CA LYS A 472 1.17 9.30 -17.42
C LYS A 472 0.20 10.47 -17.24
N ASN A 473 0.37 11.22 -16.16
CA ASN A 473 -0.47 12.37 -15.82
C ASN A 473 0.12 13.72 -16.25
N ALA A 474 1.35 13.75 -16.75
CA ALA A 474 1.97 14.94 -17.31
C ALA A 474 1.24 15.34 -18.61
N ARG A 475 0.78 16.58 -18.69
CA ARG A 475 0.12 17.15 -19.86
C ARG A 475 0.76 18.47 -20.24
#